data_AF-A0A2S6C684-F1
#
_entry.id   AF-A0A2S6C684-F1
#
_cell.length_a   1.000
_cell.length_b   1.000
_cell.length_c   1.000
_cell.angle_alpha   90.00
_cell.angle_beta   90.00
_cell.angle_gamma   90.00
#
_symmetry.space_group_name_H-M   'P 1'
#
loop_
_entity.id
_entity.type
_entity.pdbx_description
1 polymer ?
#
loop_
_entity_poly.entity_id
_entity_poly.type
_entity_poly.pdbx_seq_one_letter_code
_entity_poly.pdbx_strand_id
1 'polypeptide(L)'
;MGGPNLEVFKFGMYIMFPIGFMYYFGINLDSRFSVPDFWPKKGQTHEIPFERDEIKEEIERLKQRRLAARARRLAAEEQGLDTSTHVNENEVREGRTREYLSSTKVLPREGEVVEEERGGKKGGWFGWAK
;
A
#
# COMPACT_ATOMS: atom_id res chain seq x y z
N MET A 1 -24.04 -15.82 44.23
CA MET A 1 -23.90 -14.39 43.89
C MET A 1 -22.91 -13.79 44.88
N GLY A 2 -21.67 -13.53 44.46
CA GLY A 2 -20.66 -12.92 45.32
C GLY A 2 -21.13 -11.51 45.69
N GLY A 3 -21.16 -11.20 46.98
CA GLY A 3 -21.73 -9.97 47.52
C GLY A 3 -21.03 -8.68 47.06
N PRO A 4 -21.35 -7.52 47.66
CA PRO A 4 -20.95 -6.19 47.19
C PRO A 4 -19.44 -6.00 46.93
N ASN A 5 -18.58 -6.77 47.60
CA ASN A 5 -17.13 -6.77 47.36
C ASN A 5 -16.73 -7.20 45.94
N LEU A 6 -17.51 -8.10 45.30
CA LEU A 6 -17.24 -8.55 43.94
C LEU A 6 -17.62 -7.48 42.90
N GLU A 7 -18.64 -6.67 43.21
CA GLU A 7 -19.04 -5.54 42.38
C GLU A 7 -17.96 -4.45 42.41
N VAL A 8 -17.44 -4.10 43.60
CA VAL A 8 -16.34 -3.13 43.74
C VAL A 8 -15.09 -3.57 42.96
N PHE A 9 -14.76 -4.86 42.97
CA PHE A 9 -13.65 -5.39 42.17
C PHE A 9 -13.90 -5.24 40.66
N LYS A 10 -15.12 -5.56 40.18
CA LYS A 10 -15.51 -5.35 38.78
C LYS A 10 -15.44 -3.87 38.39
N PHE A 11 -15.97 -2.98 39.23
CA PHE A 11 -15.91 -1.53 39.01
C PHE A 11 -14.46 -1.03 38.96
N GLY A 12 -13.61 -1.48 39.88
CA GLY A 12 -12.18 -1.18 39.88
C GLY A 12 -11.48 -1.66 38.60
N MET A 13 -11.76 -2.89 38.15
CA MET A 13 -11.23 -3.43 36.90
C MET A 13 -11.70 -2.62 35.68
N TYR A 14 -12.98 -2.26 35.61
CA TYR A 14 -13.52 -1.48 34.49
C TYR A 14 -13.00 -0.05 34.44
N ILE A 15 -12.56 0.53 35.55
CA ILE A 15 -11.92 1.84 35.58
C ILE A 15 -10.41 1.72 35.29
N MET A 16 -9.74 0.73 35.89
CA MET A 16 -8.30 0.56 35.76
C MET A 16 -7.89 0.05 34.37
N PHE A 17 -8.69 -0.80 33.73
CA PHE A 17 -8.43 -1.32 32.39
C PHE A 17 -8.30 -0.22 31.32
N PRO A 18 -9.29 0.69 31.12
CA PRO A 18 -9.17 1.74 30.11
C PRO A 18 -8.10 2.76 30.47
N ILE A 19 -7.95 3.12 31.75
CA ILE A 19 -6.91 4.07 32.19
C ILE A 19 -5.51 3.48 31.97
N GLY A 20 -5.29 2.22 32.32
CA GLY A 20 -4.02 1.53 32.12
C GLY A 20 -3.69 1.31 30.65
N PHE A 21 -4.68 0.91 29.84
CA PHE A 21 -4.52 0.77 28.40
C PHE A 21 -4.17 2.12 27.75
N MET A 22 -4.86 3.18 28.14
CA MET A 22 -4.59 4.54 27.67
C MET A 22 -3.28 5.09 28.22
N TYR A 23 -2.83 4.71 29.41
CA TYR A 23 -1.51 5.10 29.89
C TYR A 23 -0.40 4.40 29.12
N TYR A 24 -0.55 3.10 28.85
CA TYR A 24 0.46 2.31 28.12
C TYR A 24 0.56 2.71 26.65
N PHE A 25 -0.56 2.85 25.95
CA PHE A 25 -0.58 3.20 24.53
C PHE A 25 -0.70 4.71 24.26
N GLY A 26 -1.33 5.48 25.16
CA GLY A 26 -1.73 6.88 24.95
C GLY A 26 -0.61 7.92 25.10
N ILE A 27 0.41 7.64 25.91
CA ILE A 27 1.50 8.61 26.14
C ILE A 27 2.65 8.49 25.12
N ASN A 28 2.69 7.40 24.35
CA ASN A 28 3.79 7.04 23.47
C ASN A 28 3.32 6.58 22.07
N LEU A 29 2.21 7.14 21.55
CA LEU A 29 1.75 6.78 20.20
C LEU A 29 2.80 7.13 19.14
N ASP A 30 3.41 8.32 19.24
CA ASP A 30 4.30 8.82 18.20
C ASP A 30 5.50 7.89 17.99
N SER A 31 6.23 7.54 19.06
CA SER A 31 7.37 6.61 18.96
C SER A 31 7.02 5.17 18.54
N ARG A 32 5.76 4.72 18.76
CA ARG A 32 5.34 3.33 18.52
C ARG A 32 4.67 3.15 17.17
N PHE A 33 4.06 4.20 16.63
CA PHE A 33 3.32 4.19 15.37
C PHE A 33 3.93 5.11 14.30
N SER A 34 4.98 5.89 14.60
CA SER A 34 5.72 6.61 13.56
C SER A 34 6.43 5.62 12.65
N VAL A 35 6.18 5.73 11.35
CA VAL A 35 6.97 5.02 10.34
C VAL A 35 8.24 5.85 10.08
N PRO A 36 9.44 5.38 10.47
CA PRO A 36 10.66 6.08 10.12
C PRO A 36 10.80 6.11 8.59
N ASP A 37 11.27 7.24 8.06
CA ASP A 37 11.46 7.44 6.62
C ASP A 37 10.17 7.29 5.77
N PHE A 38 9.01 7.67 6.32
CA PHE A 38 7.73 7.64 5.59
C PHE A 38 7.77 8.41 4.26
N TRP A 39 8.48 9.54 4.20
CA TRP A 39 8.62 10.34 2.99
C TRP A 39 9.85 9.89 2.18
N PRO A 40 9.72 9.76 0.84
CA PRO A 40 10.86 9.47 -0.02
C PRO A 40 11.98 10.48 0.22
N LYS A 41 13.20 9.97 0.46
CA LYS A 41 14.37 10.83 0.65
C LYS A 41 14.62 11.64 -0.62
N LYS A 42 15.18 12.84 -0.49
CA LYS A 42 15.41 13.76 -1.63
C LYS A 42 16.13 13.10 -2.81
N GLY A 43 17.06 12.16 -2.55
CA GLY A 43 17.78 11.42 -3.60
C GLY A 43 17.04 10.22 -4.22
N GLN A 44 15.87 9.85 -3.72
CA GLN A 44 15.01 8.79 -4.31
C GLN A 44 13.97 9.36 -5.29
N THR A 45 13.84 10.69 -5.33
CA THR A 45 12.94 11.38 -6.25
C THR A 45 13.73 11.84 -7.47
N HIS A 46 13.16 11.71 -8.66
CA HIS A 46 13.74 12.26 -9.87
C HIS A 46 13.77 13.79 -9.75
N GLU A 47 14.96 14.38 -9.74
CA GLU A 47 15.12 15.84 -9.77
C GLU A 47 14.71 16.35 -11.14
N ILE A 48 13.79 17.30 -11.18
CA ILE A 48 13.35 17.90 -12.44
C ILE A 48 14.39 18.99 -12.77
N PRO A 49 14.98 19.01 -13.98
CA PRO A 49 15.90 20.06 -14.37
C PRO A 49 15.19 21.41 -14.30
N PHE A 50 15.78 22.38 -13.60
CA PHE A 50 15.20 23.71 -13.41
C PHE A 50 15.78 24.73 -14.39
N GLU A 51 17.01 24.51 -14.87
CA GLU A 51 17.68 25.41 -15.79
C GLU A 51 17.22 25.21 -17.24
N ARG A 52 17.13 26.31 -17.99
CA ARG A 52 16.56 26.30 -19.35
C ARG A 52 17.33 25.42 -20.33
N ASP A 53 18.64 25.31 -20.16
CA ASP A 53 19.48 24.54 -21.07
C ASP A 53 19.44 23.05 -20.73
N GLU A 54 19.43 22.68 -19.44
CA GLU A 54 19.20 21.31 -18.97
C GLU A 54 17.83 20.77 -19.43
N ILE A 55 16.80 21.62 -19.41
CA ILE A 55 15.46 21.27 -19.90
C ILE A 55 15.50 20.92 -21.39
N LYS A 56 16.24 21.67 -22.21
CA LYS A 56 16.34 21.39 -23.66
C LYS A 56 17.04 20.07 -23.90
N GLU A 57 18.14 19.82 -23.20
CA GLU A 57 18.90 18.58 -23.31
C GLU A 57 18.05 17.35 -22.94
N GLU A 58 17.32 17.41 -21.82
CA GLU A 58 16.44 16.31 -21.41
C GLU A 58 15.26 16.13 -22.40
N ILE A 59 14.71 17.22 -22.97
CA ILE A 59 13.70 17.12 -24.03
C ILE A 59 14.25 16.42 -25.28
N GLU A 60 15.47 16.74 -25.69
CA GLU A 60 16.13 16.09 -26.83
C GLU A 60 16.37 14.60 -26.56
N ARG A 61 16.87 14.26 -25.37
CA ARG A 61 17.01 12.87 -24.91
C ARG A 61 15.68 12.12 -24.95
N LEU A 62 14.60 12.73 -24.47
CA LEU A 62 13.25 12.13 -24.48
C LEU A 62 12.73 11.94 -25.91
N LYS A 63 12.97 12.89 -26.82
CA LYS A 63 12.61 12.76 -28.25
C LYS A 63 13.37 11.60 -28.90
N GLN A 64 14.67 11.49 -28.66
CA GLN A 64 15.50 10.38 -29.18
C GLN A 64 15.01 9.03 -28.64
N ARG A 65 14.72 8.94 -27.34
CA ARG A 65 14.16 7.73 -26.72
C ARG A 65 12.84 7.32 -27.37
N ARG A 66 11.95 8.29 -27.66
CA ARG A 66 10.67 8.04 -28.33
C ARG A 66 10.85 7.53 -29.75
N LEU A 67 11.76 8.15 -30.51
CA LEU A 67 12.06 7.73 -31.89
C LEU A 67 12.68 6.33 -31.92
N ALA A 68 13.61 6.02 -31.01
CA ALA A 68 14.19 4.68 -30.88
C ALA A 68 13.14 3.63 -30.50
N ALA A 69 12.24 3.93 -29.57
CA ALA A 69 11.15 3.03 -29.23
C ALA A 69 10.21 2.78 -30.42
N ARG A 70 9.88 3.83 -31.18
CA ARG A 70 9.08 3.71 -32.41
C ARG A 70 9.79 2.87 -33.47
N ALA A 71 11.07 3.09 -33.71
CA ALA A 71 11.86 2.33 -34.67
C ALA A 71 11.92 0.84 -34.29
N ARG A 72 12.07 0.53 -32.98
CA ARG A 72 12.01 -0.85 -32.47
C ARG A 72 10.66 -1.52 -32.72
N ARG A 73 9.55 -0.78 -32.55
CA ARG A 73 8.20 -1.29 -32.86
C ARG A 73 8.05 -1.60 -34.34
N LEU A 74 8.42 -0.66 -35.22
CA LEU A 74 8.35 -0.87 -36.68
C LEU A 74 9.22 -2.04 -37.14
N ALA A 75 10.44 -2.18 -36.61
CA ALA A 75 11.32 -3.29 -36.94
C ALA A 75 10.78 -4.65 -36.47
N ALA A 76 10.08 -4.68 -35.33
CA ALA A 76 9.41 -5.89 -34.85
C ALA A 76 8.19 -6.26 -35.71
N GLU A 77 7.43 -5.26 -36.16
CA GLU A 77 6.31 -5.42 -37.10
C GLU A 77 6.80 -5.96 -38.46
N GLU A 78 7.93 -5.46 -38.98
CA GLU A 78 8.56 -5.95 -40.22
C GLU A 78 9.07 -7.40 -40.12
N GLN A 79 9.48 -7.83 -38.92
CA GLN A 79 9.89 -9.21 -38.65
C GLN A 79 8.71 -10.18 -38.47
N GLY A 80 7.47 -9.70 -38.66
CA GLY A 80 6.26 -10.50 -38.52
C GLY A 80 5.96 -10.91 -37.07
N LEU A 81 6.60 -10.24 -36.10
CA LEU A 81 6.31 -10.45 -34.69
C LEU A 81 5.01 -9.71 -34.35
N ASP A 82 3.97 -10.46 -34.05
CA ASP A 82 2.62 -9.95 -33.82
C ASP A 82 2.61 -8.95 -32.64
N THR A 83 2.55 -7.65 -32.95
CA THR A 83 2.64 -6.55 -31.97
C THR A 83 1.27 -6.22 -31.35
N SER A 84 0.32 -7.16 -31.43
CA SER A 84 -0.98 -7.12 -30.76
C SER A 84 -0.89 -7.31 -29.25
N THR A 85 0.31 -7.61 -28.72
CA THR A 85 0.57 -7.47 -27.29
C THR A 85 0.58 -5.99 -26.96
N HIS A 86 -0.59 -5.47 -26.54
CA HIS A 86 -0.66 -4.23 -25.78
C HIS A 86 0.31 -4.38 -24.60
N VAL A 87 1.53 -3.86 -24.75
CA VAL A 87 2.39 -3.60 -23.60
C VAL A 87 1.59 -2.60 -22.80
N ASN A 88 0.90 -3.11 -21.77
CA ASN A 88 0.25 -2.28 -20.80
C ASN A 88 1.38 -1.40 -20.28
N GLU A 89 1.38 -0.12 -20.62
CA GLU A 89 2.40 0.82 -20.10
C GLU A 89 2.37 0.81 -18.55
N ASN A 90 1.28 0.29 -17.97
CA ASN A 90 1.17 -0.02 -16.54
C ASN A 90 2.05 -1.21 -16.10
N GLU A 91 2.29 -2.27 -16.88
CA GLU A 91 3.21 -3.37 -16.49
C GLU A 91 4.69 -2.93 -16.48
N VAL A 92 5.10 -2.10 -17.44
CA VAL A 92 6.45 -1.48 -17.44
C VAL A 92 6.59 -0.42 -16.33
N ARG A 93 5.46 0.13 -15.84
CA ARG A 93 5.40 0.93 -14.61
C ARG A 93 5.38 0.05 -13.34
N GLU A 94 4.77 -1.14 -13.37
CA GLU A 94 4.64 -2.09 -12.25
C GLU A 94 5.95 -2.78 -11.91
N GLY A 95 6.87 -2.97 -12.86
CA GLY A 95 8.27 -3.35 -12.57
C GLY A 95 9.05 -2.31 -11.76
N ARG A 96 8.48 -1.11 -11.60
CA ARG A 96 8.88 -0.07 -10.64
C ARG A 96 7.72 0.26 -9.71
N THR A 97 7.04 -0.78 -9.20
CA THR A 97 6.24 -0.63 -7.99
C THR A 97 7.17 -0.01 -6.95
N ARG A 98 6.91 1.27 -6.71
CA ARG A 98 7.67 2.14 -5.83
C ARG A 98 7.91 1.38 -4.53
N GLU A 99 9.18 1.10 -4.20
CA GLU A 99 9.58 0.31 -3.02
C GLU A 99 8.88 0.82 -1.74
N TYR A 100 8.60 2.13 -1.67
CA TYR A 100 7.87 2.81 -0.61
C TYR A 100 6.36 2.54 -0.54
N LEU A 101 5.75 1.91 -1.54
CA LEU A 101 4.34 1.48 -1.52
C LEU A 101 4.19 0.02 -1.06
N SER A 102 5.29 -0.72 -0.89
CA SER A 102 5.27 -2.13 -0.46
C SER A 102 4.69 -2.31 0.96
N SER A 103 4.82 -1.30 1.82
CA SER A 103 4.29 -1.29 3.18
C SER A 103 2.83 -0.81 3.28
N THR A 104 2.22 -0.37 2.17
CA THR A 104 0.84 0.13 2.17
C THR A 104 -0.11 -0.96 1.70
N LYS A 105 -0.91 -1.51 2.63
CA LYS A 105 -2.01 -2.41 2.28
C LYS A 105 -3.14 -1.59 1.66
N VAL A 106 -3.35 -1.72 0.35
CA VAL A 106 -4.52 -1.16 -0.31
C VAL A 106 -5.76 -1.88 0.21
N LEU A 107 -6.60 -1.17 0.96
CA LEU A 107 -7.91 -1.68 1.31
C LEU A 107 -8.80 -1.61 0.06
N PRO A 108 -9.59 -2.65 -0.24
CA PRO A 108 -10.49 -2.62 -1.38
C PRO A 108 -11.46 -1.45 -1.23
N ARG A 109 -11.78 -0.81 -2.35
CA ARG A 109 -12.82 0.22 -2.42
C ARG A 109 -14.13 -0.45 -2.01
N GLU A 110 -14.83 0.10 -1.01
CA GLU A 110 -16.14 -0.41 -0.58
C GLU A 110 -17.04 -0.62 -1.81
N GLY A 111 -17.26 -1.89 -2.19
CA GLY A 111 -18.03 -2.28 -3.38
C GLY A 111 -17.43 -3.40 -4.23
N GLU A 112 -16.13 -3.72 -4.13
CA GLU A 112 -15.55 -4.87 -4.86
C GLU A 112 -15.70 -6.17 -4.05
N VAL A 113 -16.73 -6.94 -4.37
CA VAL A 113 -16.95 -8.28 -3.84
C VAL A 113 -16.00 -9.23 -4.56
N VAL A 114 -14.98 -9.74 -3.86
CA VAL A 114 -14.18 -10.87 -4.34
C VAL A 114 -14.97 -12.14 -4.07
N GLU A 115 -15.47 -12.76 -5.14
CA GLU A 115 -16.18 -14.04 -5.08
C GLU A 115 -15.14 -15.16 -4.89
N GLU A 116 -14.87 -15.51 -3.63
CA GLU A 116 -14.01 -16.65 -3.31
C GLU A 116 -14.88 -17.91 -3.12
N GLU A 117 -14.98 -18.71 -4.18
CA GLU A 117 -15.45 -20.08 -4.06
C GLU A 117 -14.49 -20.88 -3.18
N ARG A 118 -14.97 -21.36 -2.02
CA ARG A 118 -14.63 -22.71 -1.54
C ARG A 118 -15.57 -23.19 -0.45
N GLY A 119 -15.99 -24.44 -0.66
CA GLY A 119 -16.98 -25.12 0.14
C GLY A 119 -16.55 -25.39 1.59
N GLY A 120 -17.57 -25.45 2.43
CA GLY A 120 -17.68 -26.44 3.49
C GLY A 120 -16.73 -26.29 4.68
N LYS A 121 -17.25 -25.69 5.76
CA LYS A 121 -17.30 -26.34 7.07
C LYS A 121 -18.27 -25.61 8.00
N LYS A 122 -19.27 -26.35 8.45
CA LYS A 122 -20.16 -26.01 9.57
C LYS A 122 -19.34 -25.99 10.86
N GLY A 123 -19.57 -25.00 11.71
CA GLY A 123 -19.32 -25.13 13.15
C GLY A 123 -18.66 -23.92 13.82
N GLY A 124 -19.42 -23.26 14.69
CA GLY A 124 -18.87 -22.50 15.81
C GLY A 124 -19.27 -21.02 15.84
N TRP A 125 -20.17 -20.67 16.77
CA TRP A 125 -20.12 -19.47 17.63
C TRP A 125 -21.34 -19.38 18.58
N PHE A 126 -22.42 -20.11 18.33
CA PHE A 126 -23.65 -20.09 19.17
C PHE A 126 -23.72 -21.20 20.22
N GLY A 127 -22.72 -21.31 21.11
CA GLY A 127 -22.63 -22.42 22.09
C GLY A 127 -22.34 -22.04 23.55
N TRP A 128 -22.51 -20.77 23.96
CA TRP A 128 -22.05 -20.29 25.28
C TRP A 128 -23.08 -19.44 26.06
N ALA A 129 -24.37 -19.65 25.82
CA ALA A 129 -25.45 -18.99 26.59
C ALA A 129 -26.33 -20.02 27.31
N LYS A 130 -25.70 -20.88 28.12
CA LYS A 130 -26.37 -21.68 29.14
C LYS A 130 -25.88 -21.27 30.51
#